data_AF-A0A1B2EH80-F1
#
_entry.id   AF-A0A1B2EH80-F1
#
_cell.length_a   1.000
_cell.length_b   1.000
_cell.length_c   1.000
_cell.angle_alpha   90.00
_cell.angle_beta   90.00
_cell.angle_gamma   90.00
#
_symmetry.space_group_name_H-M   'P 1'
#
loop_
_entity.id
_entity.type
_entity.pdbx_description
1 polymer ?
#
loop_
_entity_poly.entity_id
_entity_poly.type
_entity_poly.pdbx_seq_one_letter_code
_entity_poly.pdbx_strand_id
1 'polypeptide(L)'
;MRKHVFLAVLGLACTAFGADAQAQDCAVAPMTFNSHIANIDGEMTVKAGKGCGFGLNGIQGAIREAAIVQKPKTGMAGVQGIMPYYVAKPGYQGPDEFSYAIIGIDQYGGPMRVTTKMKVKVIP
;
A
#
# COMPACT_ATOMS: atom_id res chain seq x y z
N MET A 1 1.93 64.37 1.49
CA MET A 1 0.93 63.46 2.07
C MET A 1 0.30 62.62 0.95
N ARG A 2 0.77 61.38 0.72
CA ARG A 2 0.04 60.40 -0.09
C ARG A 2 0.38 59.00 0.44
N LYS A 3 -0.67 58.31 0.86
CA LYS A 3 -0.67 57.17 1.77
C LYS A 3 -0.08 55.92 1.09
N HIS A 4 0.77 55.20 1.83
CA HIS A 4 1.22 53.85 1.50
C HIS A 4 0.03 52.90 1.49
N VAL A 5 -0.20 52.22 0.37
CA VAL A 5 -1.07 51.03 0.31
C VAL A 5 -0.15 49.82 0.28
N PHE A 6 -0.02 49.17 1.43
CA PHE A 6 0.53 47.83 1.56
C PHE A 6 -0.45 46.85 0.90
N LEU A 7 -0.13 46.36 -0.30
CA LEU A 7 -0.78 45.17 -0.84
C LEU A 7 -0.10 43.94 -0.20
N ALA A 8 -0.74 43.38 0.81
CA ALA A 8 -0.42 42.06 1.31
C ALA A 8 -0.86 41.02 0.26
N VAL A 9 0.08 40.57 -0.56
CA VAL A 9 -0.10 39.37 -1.38
C VAL A 9 -0.05 38.18 -0.41
N LEU A 10 -1.21 37.70 0.02
CA LEU A 10 -1.34 36.39 0.63
C LEU A 10 -0.92 35.35 -0.41
N GLY A 11 0.34 34.92 -0.32
CA GLY A 11 0.84 33.76 -1.04
C GLY A 11 0.07 32.53 -0.56
N LEU A 12 -0.90 32.10 -1.36
CA LEU A 12 -1.57 30.82 -1.23
C LEU A 12 -0.51 29.75 -1.51
N ALA A 13 0.15 29.27 -0.46
CA ALA A 13 1.05 28.12 -0.54
C ALA A 13 0.19 26.87 -0.79
N CYS A 14 -0.17 26.62 -2.06
CA CYS A 14 -0.58 25.31 -2.51
C CYS A 14 0.63 24.38 -2.39
N THR A 15 0.80 23.78 -1.21
CA THR A 15 1.64 22.60 -1.07
C THR A 15 0.99 21.49 -1.89
N ALA A 16 1.42 21.37 -3.13
CA ALA A 16 1.12 20.22 -3.96
C ALA A 16 1.68 18.98 -3.23
N PHE A 17 0.79 18.17 -2.67
CA PHE A 17 1.12 16.81 -2.31
C PHE A 17 1.41 16.09 -3.63
N GLY A 18 2.69 16.01 -3.98
CA GLY A 18 3.16 15.21 -5.10
C GLY A 18 2.80 13.76 -4.83
N ALA A 19 1.67 13.32 -5.40
CA ALA A 19 1.24 11.94 -5.43
C ALA A 19 1.87 11.21 -6.60
N ASP A 20 3.19 11.36 -6.78
CA ASP A 20 3.95 10.44 -7.60
C ASP A 20 4.56 9.42 -6.66
N ALA A 21 3.93 8.26 -6.55
CA ALA A 21 4.62 7.08 -6.08
C ALA A 21 5.75 6.79 -7.09
N GLN A 22 6.91 7.40 -6.87
CA GLN A 22 8.09 7.15 -7.67
C GLN A 22 8.45 5.67 -7.43
N ALA A 23 8.54 4.87 -8.49
CA ALA A 23 8.97 3.46 -8.41
C ALA A 23 10.33 3.28 -7.70
N GLN A 24 11.07 4.37 -7.49
CA GLN A 24 12.31 4.41 -6.72
C GLN A 24 12.12 4.28 -5.19
N ASP A 25 10.90 4.51 -4.67
CA ASP A 25 10.61 4.53 -3.23
C ASP A 25 9.98 3.23 -2.73
N CYS A 26 9.45 2.40 -3.64
CA CYS A 26 8.97 1.06 -3.32
C CYS A 26 9.21 0.06 -4.46
N ALA A 27 9.62 -1.15 -4.09
CA ALA A 27 9.60 -2.33 -4.95
C ALA A 27 8.83 -3.46 -4.28
N VAL A 28 7.95 -4.13 -5.03
CA VAL A 28 7.23 -5.33 -4.59
C VAL A 28 7.57 -6.46 -5.56
N ALA A 29 8.01 -7.59 -5.02
CA ALA A 29 8.27 -8.77 -5.84
C ALA A 29 6.94 -9.27 -6.45
N PRO A 30 6.91 -9.68 -7.72
CA PRO A 30 5.71 -10.26 -8.31
C PRO A 30 5.23 -11.47 -7.51
N MET A 31 3.97 -11.43 -7.07
CA MET A 31 3.31 -12.54 -6.40
C MET A 31 2.43 -13.28 -7.41
N THR A 32 2.66 -14.57 -7.58
CA THR A 32 1.87 -15.44 -8.46
C THR A 32 1.33 -16.61 -7.66
N PHE A 33 0.07 -16.96 -7.91
CA PHE A 33 -0.57 -18.14 -7.36
C PHE A 33 -1.60 -18.66 -8.36
N ASN A 34 -1.85 -19.97 -8.32
CA ASN A 34 -2.77 -20.66 -9.22
C ASN A 34 -3.90 -21.37 -8.45
N SER A 35 -4.23 -20.86 -7.26
CA SER A 35 -5.24 -21.44 -6.38
C SER A 35 -6.20 -20.39 -5.84
N HIS A 36 -7.44 -20.79 -5.65
CA HIS A 36 -8.53 -19.93 -5.19
C HIS A 36 -8.55 -19.83 -3.66
N ILE A 37 -7.90 -20.80 -3.00
CA ILE A 37 -7.65 -20.82 -1.56
C ILE A 37 -6.16 -21.05 -1.37
N ALA A 38 -5.46 -20.05 -0.84
CA ALA A 38 -4.02 -20.11 -0.69
C ALA A 38 -3.54 -19.25 0.47
N ASN A 39 -2.43 -19.68 1.06
CA ASN A 39 -1.57 -18.85 1.91
C ASN A 39 -0.25 -18.67 1.17
N ILE A 40 0.13 -17.43 0.86
CA ILE A 40 1.36 -17.13 0.14
C ILE A 40 2.20 -16.12 0.90
N ASP A 41 3.51 -16.15 0.67
CA ASP A 41 4.44 -15.13 1.13
C ASP A 41 4.68 -14.12 0.00
N GLY A 42 4.69 -12.84 0.35
CA GLY A 42 5.10 -11.74 -0.53
C GLY A 42 6.24 -10.95 0.07
N GLU A 43 7.05 -10.32 -0.78
CA GLU A 43 8.19 -9.51 -0.36
C GLU A 43 8.08 -8.10 -0.93
N MET A 44 8.36 -7.10 -0.09
CA MET A 44 8.48 -5.72 -0.51
C MET A 44 9.65 -5.02 0.15
N THR A 45 10.21 -4.05 -0.56
CA THR A 45 11.16 -3.07 -0.04
C THR A 45 10.57 -1.68 -0.19
N VAL A 46 10.59 -0.88 0.87
CA VAL A 46 10.01 0.47 0.88
C VAL A 46 10.93 1.42 1.64
N LYS A 47 11.09 2.66 1.16
CA LYS A 47 11.83 3.69 1.88
C LYS A 47 11.07 4.18 3.11
N ALA A 48 11.81 4.58 4.14
CA ALA A 48 11.26 5.10 5.37
C ALA A 48 10.37 6.33 5.09
N GLY A 49 9.17 6.37 5.70
CA GLY A 49 8.21 7.44 5.49
C GLY A 49 7.46 7.41 4.15
N LYS A 50 7.67 6.39 3.31
CA LYS A 50 6.99 6.22 2.03
C LYS A 50 5.90 5.16 2.09
N GLY A 51 4.95 5.28 1.16
CA GLY A 51 3.88 4.32 0.95
C GLY A 51 4.16 3.39 -0.22
N CYS A 52 3.57 2.20 -0.17
CA CYS A 52 3.62 1.22 -1.23
C CYS A 52 2.27 0.53 -1.40
N GLY A 53 1.60 0.81 -2.52
CA GLY A 53 0.42 0.07 -2.97
C GLY A 53 0.85 -1.09 -3.86
N PHE A 54 0.14 -2.20 -3.77
CA PHE A 54 0.46 -3.39 -4.56
C PHE A 54 -0.79 -4.24 -4.77
N GLY A 55 -0.70 -5.22 -5.66
CA GLY A 55 -1.80 -6.09 -6.02
C GLY A 55 -1.35 -7.53 -6.22
N LEU A 56 -2.34 -8.39 -6.38
CA LEU A 56 -2.17 -9.78 -6.73
C LEU A 56 -2.51 -9.97 -8.20
N ASN A 57 -1.61 -10.62 -8.93
CA ASN A 57 -1.87 -11.08 -10.29
C ASN A 57 -2.40 -12.52 -10.26
N GLY A 58 -3.17 -12.90 -11.29
CA GLY A 58 -3.63 -14.28 -11.44
C GLY A 58 -4.91 -14.64 -10.68
N ILE A 59 -5.64 -13.67 -10.13
CA ILE A 59 -6.96 -13.93 -9.55
C ILE A 59 -7.94 -14.36 -10.65
N GLN A 60 -8.44 -15.58 -10.51
CA GLN A 60 -9.44 -16.17 -11.41
C GLN A 60 -10.82 -16.15 -10.71
N GLY A 61 -11.56 -15.07 -10.90
CA GLY A 61 -12.86 -14.88 -10.26
C GLY A 61 -13.16 -13.40 -9.96
N ALA A 62 -14.18 -13.17 -9.14
CA ALA A 62 -14.60 -11.84 -8.73
C ALA A 62 -14.11 -11.55 -7.30
N ILE A 63 -13.29 -10.50 -7.15
CA ILE A 63 -12.91 -9.95 -5.85
C ILE A 63 -14.11 -9.21 -5.25
N ARG A 64 -14.42 -9.51 -3.99
CA ARG A 64 -15.48 -8.83 -3.23
C ARG A 64 -14.89 -7.93 -2.15
N GLU A 65 -13.79 -8.34 -1.56
CA GLU A 65 -13.19 -7.67 -0.43
C GLU A 65 -11.66 -7.88 -0.41
N ALA A 66 -10.95 -6.87 0.10
CA ALA A 66 -9.59 -7.00 0.57
C ALA A 66 -9.55 -6.50 2.03
N ALA A 67 -8.91 -7.28 2.92
CA ALA A 67 -8.90 -6.98 4.34
C ALA A 67 -7.52 -7.21 4.96
N ILE A 68 -7.11 -6.34 5.88
CA ILE A 68 -5.93 -6.57 6.72
C ILE A 68 -6.29 -7.58 7.81
N VAL A 69 -5.65 -8.74 7.80
CA VAL A 69 -5.89 -9.83 8.75
C VAL A 69 -4.94 -9.79 9.93
N GLN A 70 -3.72 -9.25 9.72
CA GLN A 70 -2.75 -9.01 10.77
C GLN A 70 -2.08 -7.67 10.50
N LYS A 71 -2.10 -6.77 11.49
CA LYS A 71 -1.47 -5.45 11.37
C LYS A 71 0.06 -5.55 11.51
N PRO A 72 0.81 -4.65 10.85
CA PRO A 72 2.23 -4.52 11.08
C PRO A 72 2.56 -4.05 12.50
N LYS A 73 3.80 -4.33 12.94
CA LYS A 73 4.30 -3.89 14.24
C LYS A 73 4.80 -2.45 14.22
N THR A 74 5.34 -2.01 13.08
CA THR A 74 6.08 -0.74 13.01
C THR A 74 5.42 0.29 12.09
N GLY A 75 5.06 -0.11 10.88
CA GLY A 75 4.39 0.75 9.90
C GLY A 75 2.87 0.73 10.04
N MET A 76 2.19 1.06 8.95
CA MET A 76 0.74 1.03 8.83
C MET A 76 0.35 0.26 7.57
N ALA A 77 -0.60 -0.67 7.67
CA ALA A 77 -1.17 -1.35 6.52
C ALA A 77 -2.67 -1.00 6.40
N GLY A 78 -3.16 -0.92 5.17
CA GLY A 78 -4.57 -0.65 4.89
C GLY A 78 -4.97 -1.12 3.51
N VAL A 79 -6.22 -0.86 3.15
CA VAL A 79 -6.82 -1.21 1.86
C VAL A 79 -7.53 0.02 1.31
N GLN A 80 -7.26 0.34 0.04
CA GLN A 80 -7.98 1.37 -0.71
C GLN A 80 -8.78 0.70 -1.83
N GLY A 81 -10.09 0.60 -1.66
CA GLY A 81 -10.94 -0.23 -2.53
C GLY A 81 -10.61 -1.71 -2.36
N ILE A 82 -9.92 -2.30 -3.34
CA ILE A 82 -9.38 -3.67 -3.27
C ILE A 82 -7.84 -3.70 -3.26
N MET A 83 -7.19 -2.54 -3.33
CA MET A 83 -5.74 -2.43 -3.39
C MET A 83 -5.16 -2.35 -1.98
N PRO A 84 -4.42 -3.37 -1.50
CA PRO A 84 -3.67 -3.28 -0.25
C PRO A 84 -2.51 -2.29 -0.39
N TYR A 85 -2.17 -1.66 0.73
CA TYR A 85 -1.01 -0.79 0.83
C TYR A 85 -0.31 -0.91 2.19
N TYR A 86 0.96 -0.53 2.21
CA TYR A 86 1.78 -0.36 3.42
C TYR A 86 2.42 1.03 3.43
N VAL A 87 2.52 1.66 4.60
CA VAL A 87 3.24 2.93 4.82
C VAL A 87 4.31 2.69 5.87
N ALA A 88 5.56 2.90 5.49
CA ALA A 88 6.71 2.77 6.38
C ALA A 88 6.74 3.92 7.38
N LYS A 89 7.05 3.62 8.65
CA LYS A 89 7.27 4.65 9.67
C LYS A 89 8.46 5.53 9.27
N PRO A 90 8.33 6.88 9.28
CA PRO A 90 9.47 7.76 9.03
C PRO A 90 10.65 7.49 9.97
N GLY A 91 11.86 7.46 9.41
CA GLY A 91 13.10 7.22 10.16
C GLY A 91 13.31 5.78 10.66
N TYR A 92 12.39 4.85 10.40
CA TYR A 92 12.58 3.44 10.71
C TYR A 92 13.36 2.73 9.61
N GLN A 93 14.28 1.85 9.99
CA GLN A 93 14.96 0.90 9.10
C GLN A 93 14.91 -0.47 9.75
N GLY A 94 14.55 -1.49 8.98
CA GLY A 94 14.45 -2.86 9.48
C GLY A 94 13.27 -3.63 8.92
N PRO A 95 13.07 -4.86 9.42
CA PRO A 95 11.98 -5.72 8.99
C PRO A 95 10.65 -5.35 9.64
N ASP A 96 9.57 -5.46 8.87
CA ASP A 96 8.20 -5.46 9.36
C ASP A 96 7.42 -6.57 8.66
N GLU A 97 6.26 -6.93 9.18
CA GLU A 97 5.42 -7.96 8.58
C GLU A 97 3.94 -7.68 8.81
N PHE A 98 3.11 -7.97 7.83
CA PHE A 98 1.66 -7.92 7.99
C PHE A 98 1.00 -8.96 7.09
N SER A 99 -0.27 -9.25 7.32
CA SER A 99 -1.04 -10.14 6.44
C SER A 99 -2.31 -9.47 5.96
N TYR A 100 -2.64 -9.68 4.69
CA TYR A 100 -3.94 -9.28 4.10
C TYR A 100 -4.58 -10.46 3.38
N ALA A 101 -5.90 -10.42 3.22
CA ALA A 101 -6.65 -11.42 2.49
C ALA A 101 -7.43 -10.77 1.36
N ILE A 102 -7.43 -11.41 0.19
CA ILE A 102 -8.39 -11.15 -0.89
C ILE A 102 -9.48 -12.21 -0.82
N ILE A 103 -10.73 -11.76 -0.74
CA ILE A 103 -11.91 -12.60 -0.55
C ILE A 103 -12.85 -12.37 -1.73
N GLY A 104 -13.46 -13.45 -2.22
CA GLY A 104 -14.44 -13.35 -3.28
C GLY A 104 -15.00 -14.69 -3.71
N ILE A 105 -15.31 -14.78 -5.00
CA ILE A 105 -15.87 -15.98 -5.62
C ILE A 105 -14.94 -16.36 -6.78
N ASP A 106 -14.60 -17.63 -6.89
CA ASP A 106 -13.78 -18.13 -7.98
C ASP A 106 -14.54 -18.20 -9.32
N GLN A 107 -13.84 -18.55 -10.39
CA GLN A 107 -14.40 -18.68 -11.74
C GLN A 107 -15.49 -19.76 -11.89
N TYR A 108 -15.61 -20.68 -10.93
CA TYR A 108 -16.61 -21.75 -10.90
C TYR A 108 -17.77 -21.47 -9.93
N GLY A 109 -17.78 -20.31 -9.28
CA GLY A 109 -18.82 -19.93 -8.30
C GLY A 109 -18.54 -20.38 -6.87
N GLY A 110 -17.38 -20.99 -6.60
CA GLY A 110 -16.94 -21.40 -5.26
C GLY A 110 -16.30 -20.27 -4.46
N PRO A 111 -16.10 -20.44 -3.13
CA PRO A 111 -15.47 -19.43 -2.30
C PRO A 111 -13.98 -19.26 -2.63
N MET A 112 -13.54 -18.01 -2.74
CA MET A 112 -12.14 -17.64 -2.92
C MET A 112 -11.61 -16.91 -1.68
N ARG A 113 -10.46 -17.35 -1.16
CA ARG A 113 -9.73 -16.67 -0.09
C ARG A 113 -8.22 -16.86 -0.23
N VAL A 114 -7.52 -15.82 -0.64
CA VAL A 114 -6.06 -15.80 -0.74
C VAL A 114 -5.51 -14.92 0.37
N THR A 115 -4.82 -15.52 1.34
CA THR A 115 -4.13 -14.78 2.40
C THR A 115 -2.66 -14.64 2.03
N THR A 116 -2.15 -13.42 2.08
CA THR A 116 -0.75 -13.14 1.80
C THR A 116 -0.07 -12.57 3.03
N LYS A 117 1.02 -13.19 3.44
CA LYS A 117 1.94 -12.65 4.45
C LYS A 117 3.00 -11.81 3.75
N MET A 118 2.96 -10.50 3.94
CA MET A 118 3.94 -9.58 3.40
C MET A 118 5.12 -9.43 4.36
N LYS A 119 6.32 -9.78 3.89
CA LYS A 119 7.60 -9.46 4.53
C LYS A 119 8.09 -8.13 3.98
N VAL A 120 8.23 -7.15 4.85
CA VAL A 120 8.59 -5.77 4.48
C VAL A 120 10.02 -5.49 4.92
N LYS A 121 10.86 -5.04 3.99
CA LYS A 121 12.17 -4.48 4.27
C LYS A 121 12.10 -2.96 4.17
N VAL A 122 12.18 -2.26 5.29
CA VAL A 122 12.26 -0.80 5.30
C VAL A 122 13.71 -0.36 5.17
N ILE A 123 13.99 0.46 4.16
CA ILE A 123 15.31 1.06 3.89
C ILE A 123 15.26 2.58 4.12
N PRO A 124 16.41 3.25 4.31
CA PRO A 124 16.46 4.70 4.44
C PRO A 124 15.91 5.44 3.21
#